data_AF-A0AAU9PT09-F1
#
_entry.id   AF-A0AAU9PT09-F1
#
_cell.length_a   1.000
_cell.length_b   1.000
_cell.length_c   1.000
_cell.angle_alpha   90.00
_cell.angle_beta   90.00
_cell.angle_gamma   90.00
#
_symmetry.space_group_name_H-M   'P 1'
#
loop_
_entity.id
_entity.type
_entity.pdbx_description
1 polymer ?
#
loop_
_entity_poly.entity_id
_entity_poly.type
_entity_poly.pdbx_seq_one_letter_code
_entity_poly.pdbx_strand_id
1 'polypeptide(L)'
;MFLFALFRASSHSSLAPTVEIGGIWPPKGIAVLDPREIPFLNTLIPLSSGAAVTWAHHAILVGKEKRAVYALVATVSLALVFTAFQGMEYYQAPPPPQFRIVFMVLPFS
;
A
#
# COMPACT_ATOMS: atom_id res chain seq x y z
N MET A 1 -14.52 -3.35 11.86
CA MET A 1 -15.36 -3.81 10.73
C MET A 1 -15.17 -3.01 9.44
N PHE A 2 -14.50 -1.85 9.45
CA PHE A 2 -14.25 -1.01 8.26
C PHE A 2 -13.45 -1.70 7.14
N LEU A 3 -12.22 -2.17 7.41
CA LEU A 3 -11.40 -2.87 6.39
C LEU A 3 -12.06 -4.16 5.88
N PHE A 4 -12.79 -4.87 6.75
CA PHE A 4 -13.53 -6.06 6.36
C PHE A 4 -14.68 -5.74 5.39
N ALA A 5 -15.37 -4.61 5.57
CA ALA A 5 -16.41 -4.16 4.65
C ALA A 5 -15.83 -3.85 3.26
N LEU A 6 -14.65 -3.22 3.22
CA LEU A 6 -13.95 -2.89 1.98
C LEU A 6 -13.42 -4.14 1.26
N PHE A 7 -12.85 -5.08 2.01
CA PHE A 7 -12.47 -6.40 1.49
C PHE A 7 -13.67 -7.17 0.91
N ARG A 8 -14.81 -7.16 1.61
CA ARG A 8 -16.05 -7.80 1.14
C ARG A 8 -16.58 -7.14 -0.13
N ALA A 9 -16.54 -5.82 -0.22
CA ALA A 9 -16.98 -5.07 -1.40
C ALA A 9 -16.10 -5.36 -2.63
N SER A 10 -14.77 -5.38 -2.46
CA SER A 10 -13.82 -5.77 -3.52
C SER A 10 -14.03 -7.22 -3.97
N SER A 11 -14.21 -8.14 -3.02
CA SER A 11 -14.40 -9.57 -3.33
C SER A 11 -15.71 -9.82 -4.06
N HIS A 12 -16.79 -9.17 -3.64
CA HIS A 12 -18.09 -9.27 -4.30
C HIS A 12 -18.02 -8.77 -5.76
N SER A 13 -17.33 -7.66 -5.98
CA SER A 13 -17.17 -7.06 -7.32
C SER A 13 -16.26 -7.89 -8.24
N SER A 14 -15.24 -8.56 -7.69
CA SER A 14 -14.32 -9.41 -8.45
C SER A 14 -14.88 -10.79 -8.77
N LEU A 15 -15.73 -11.36 -7.91
CA LEU A 15 -16.25 -12.74 -8.07
C LEU A 15 -17.46 -12.81 -8.99
N ALA A 16 -18.25 -11.74 -9.10
CA ALA A 16 -19.41 -11.66 -9.98
C ALA A 16 -19.42 -10.30 -10.72
N PRO A 17 -18.51 -10.09 -11.70
CA PRO A 17 -18.45 -8.84 -12.45
C PRO A 17 -19.76 -8.64 -13.23
N THR A 18 -20.30 -7.42 -13.20
CA THR A 18 -21.54 -7.09 -13.90
C THR A 18 -21.38 -7.21 -15.42
N VAL A 19 -22.47 -7.54 -16.11
CA VAL A 19 -22.49 -7.79 -17.57
C VAL A 19 -22.02 -6.58 -18.37
N GLU A 20 -22.25 -5.36 -17.86
CA GLU A 20 -21.77 -4.08 -18.40
C GLU A 20 -20.24 -4.01 -18.57
N ILE A 21 -19.48 -4.84 -17.84
CA ILE A 21 -18.01 -4.84 -17.81
C ILE A 21 -17.44 -5.98 -18.69
N GLY A 22 -18.30 -6.77 -19.34
CA GLY A 22 -17.91 -7.90 -20.18
C GLY A 22 -17.67 -9.21 -19.41
N GLY A 23 -18.10 -9.29 -18.15
CA GLY A 23 -18.10 -10.53 -17.35
C GLY A 23 -16.72 -11.09 -17.01
N ILE A 24 -15.64 -10.32 -17.24
CA ILE A 24 -14.25 -10.72 -17.02
C ILE A 24 -13.57 -9.70 -16.11
N TRP A 25 -12.82 -10.21 -15.14
CA TRP A 25 -11.92 -9.43 -14.29
C TRP A 25 -10.46 -9.79 -14.61
N PRO A 26 -9.57 -8.82 -14.88
CA PRO A 26 -9.80 -7.38 -14.96
C PRO A 26 -10.56 -6.96 -16.24
N PRO A 27 -11.33 -5.86 -16.19
CA PRO A 27 -12.04 -5.28 -17.34
C PRO A 27 -11.11 -4.99 -18.53
N LYS A 28 -11.61 -5.14 -19.75
CA LYS A 28 -10.88 -4.77 -20.97
C LYS A 28 -10.56 -3.26 -20.94
N GLY A 29 -9.30 -2.90 -21.18
CA GLY A 29 -8.84 -1.50 -21.23
C GLY A 29 -8.16 -0.99 -19.96
N ILE A 30 -8.08 -1.79 -18.89
CA ILE A 30 -7.25 -1.48 -17.72
C ILE A 30 -5.86 -2.09 -17.92
N ALA A 31 -4.84 -1.24 -18.03
CA ALA A 31 -3.45 -1.67 -17.94
C ALA A 31 -3.19 -2.12 -16.49
N VAL A 32 -3.01 -3.43 -16.30
CA VAL A 32 -2.63 -3.99 -15.01
C VAL A 32 -1.17 -3.62 -14.76
N LEU A 33 -0.89 -3.00 -13.62
CA LEU A 33 0.48 -2.72 -13.20
C LEU A 33 1.21 -4.04 -12.96
N ASP A 34 2.45 -4.14 -13.45
CA ASP A 34 3.28 -5.32 -13.19
C ASP A 34 3.54 -5.47 -11.67
N PRO A 35 3.14 -6.59 -11.05
CA PRO A 35 3.19 -6.77 -9.60
C PRO A 35 4.61 -6.73 -9.01
N ARG A 36 5.63 -6.93 -9.85
CA ARG A 36 7.03 -7.12 -9.45
C ARG A 36 7.82 -5.81 -9.34
N GLU A 37 7.30 -4.73 -9.90
CA GLU A 37 8.03 -3.47 -9.96
C GLU A 37 7.59 -2.55 -8.82
N ILE A 38 6.56 -1.76 -9.08
CA ILE A 38 6.15 -0.69 -8.17
C ILE A 38 5.41 -1.23 -6.93
N PRO A 39 4.45 -2.17 -7.05
CA PRO A 39 3.77 -2.75 -5.89
C PRO A 39 4.70 -3.52 -4.94
N PHE A 40 5.80 -4.07 -5.47
CA PHE A 40 6.77 -4.81 -4.68
C PHE A 40 7.57 -3.90 -3.74
N LEU A 41 8.07 -2.76 -4.24
CA LEU A 41 8.79 -1.78 -3.42
C LEU A 41 7.91 -1.17 -2.32
N ASN A 42 6.65 -0.91 -2.66
CA ASN A 42 5.64 -0.46 -1.70
C ASN A 42 5.35 -1.45 -0.57
N THR A 43 5.69 -2.73 -0.75
CA THR A 43 5.57 -3.74 0.30
C THR A 43 6.87 -3.87 1.11
N LEU A 44 8.03 -3.80 0.45
CA LEU A 44 9.32 -3.95 1.10
C LEU A 44 9.69 -2.79 2.04
N ILE A 45 9.36 -1.54 1.67
CA ILE A 45 9.72 -0.37 2.48
C ILE A 45 8.98 -0.37 3.84
N PRO A 46 7.65 -0.56 3.91
CA PRO A 46 6.94 -0.67 5.18
C PRO A 46 7.37 -1.89 6.02
N LEU A 47 7.63 -3.04 5.39
CA LEU A 47 8.15 -4.22 6.09
C LEU A 47 9.50 -3.94 6.76
N SER A 48 10.41 -3.30 6.03
CA SER A 48 11.73 -2.91 6.54
C SER A 48 11.62 -1.86 7.65
N SER A 49 10.69 -0.92 7.53
CA SER A 49 10.38 0.07 8.57
C SER A 49 9.85 -0.58 9.85
N GLY A 50 8.98 -1.58 9.73
CA GLY A 50 8.50 -2.40 10.85
C GLY A 50 9.63 -3.14 11.57
N ALA A 51 10.54 -3.76 10.82
CA ALA A 51 11.73 -4.41 11.38
C ALA A 51 12.65 -3.41 12.12
N ALA A 52 12.83 -2.20 11.58
CA ALA A 52 13.59 -1.12 12.23
C ALA A 52 12.94 -0.67 13.55
N VAL A 53 11.60 -0.62 13.62
CA VAL A 53 10.87 -0.33 14.86
C VAL A 53 11.03 -1.44 15.90
N THR A 54 11.00 -2.70 15.49
CA THR A 54 11.28 -3.83 16.40
C THR A 54 12.71 -3.74 16.94
N TRP A 55 13.66 -3.33 16.10
CA TRP A 55 15.03 -3.10 16.54
C TRP A 55 15.15 -1.91 17.50
N ALA A 56 14.44 -0.81 17.24
CA ALA A 56 14.36 0.32 18.17
C ALA A 56 13.79 -0.12 19.53
N HIS A 57 12.72 -0.91 19.53
CA HIS A 57 12.11 -1.46 20.74
C HIS A 57 13.12 -2.31 21.54
N HIS A 58 13.82 -3.23 20.88
CA HIS A 58 14.87 -4.02 21.52
C HIS A 58 16.04 -3.16 22.04
N ALA A 59 16.43 -2.10 21.33
CA ALA A 59 17.49 -1.20 21.78
C ALA A 59 17.12 -0.43 23.05
N ILE A 60 15.83 -0.05 23.20
CA ILE A 60 15.29 0.58 24.41
C ILE A 60 15.36 -0.41 25.59
N LEU A 61 14.92 -1.66 25.40
CA LEU A 61 14.95 -2.69 26.45
C LEU A 61 16.37 -2.99 26.97
N VAL A 62 17.39 -2.88 26.10
CA VAL A 62 18.80 -3.10 26.46
C VAL A 62 19.46 -1.80 27.01
N GLY A 63 18.72 -0.69 27.13
CA GLY A 63 19.23 0.59 27.64
C GLY A 63 20.18 1.31 26.68
N LYS A 64 20.16 0.98 25.38
CA LYS A 64 21.03 1.60 24.36
C LYS A 64 20.31 2.76 23.66
N GLU A 65 20.16 3.86 24.38
CA GLU A 65 19.41 5.06 23.94
C GLU A 65 19.86 5.59 22.56
N LYS A 66 21.17 5.70 22.33
CA LYS A 66 21.69 6.18 21.04
C LYS A 66 21.25 5.30 19.87
N ARG A 67 21.27 3.97 20.05
CA ARG A 67 20.84 3.01 19.00
C ARG A 67 19.33 3.05 18.79
N ALA A 68 18.56 3.25 19.85
CA ALA A 68 17.12 3.43 19.75
C ALA A 68 16.77 4.68 18.91
N VAL A 69 17.44 5.81 19.16
CA VAL A 69 17.24 7.04 18.39
C VAL A 69 17.61 6.84 16.92
N TYR A 70 18.76 6.23 16.62
CA TYR A 70 19.14 5.95 15.23
C TYR A 70 18.13 5.04 14.50
N ALA A 71 17.64 3.99 15.17
CA ALA A 71 16.64 3.09 14.60
C ALA A 71 15.31 3.80 14.36
N LEU A 72 14.87 4.66 15.29
CA LEU A 72 13.63 5.43 15.16
C LEU A 72 13.71 6.45 14.01
N VAL A 73 14.83 7.15 13.87
CA VAL A 73 15.08 8.07 12.75
C VAL A 73 15.06 7.32 11.42
N ALA A 74 15.63 6.11 11.37
CA ALA A 74 15.58 5.28 10.18
C ALA A 74 14.13 4.87 9.83
N THR A 75 13.31 4.45 10.80
CA THR A 75 11.89 4.12 10.59
C THR A 75 11.12 5.29 9.98
N VAL A 76 11.25 6.50 10.55
CA VAL A 76 10.55 7.69 10.05
C VAL A 76 11.05 8.06 8.65
N SER A 77 12.36 7.97 8.40
CA SER A 77 12.93 8.24 7.09
C SER A 77 12.39 7.28 6.02
N LEU A 78 12.31 5.97 6.32
CA LEU A 78 11.71 4.99 5.41
C LEU A 78 10.22 5.26 5.16
N ALA A 79 9.48 5.69 6.19
CA ALA A 79 8.06 6.03 6.05
C ALA A 79 7.86 7.24 5.12
N LEU A 80 8.70 8.29 5.24
CA LEU A 80 8.64 9.45 4.36
C LEU A 80 8.96 9.09 2.90
N VAL A 81 9.98 8.24 2.70
CA VAL A 81 10.33 7.73 1.36
C VAL A 81 9.16 6.96 0.76
N PHE A 82 8.50 6.10 1.53
CA PHE A 82 7.30 5.39 1.09
C PHE A 82 6.17 6.35 0.68
N THR A 83 5.86 7.36 1.50
CA THR A 83 4.82 8.35 1.18
C THR A 83 5.16 9.13 -0.10
N ALA A 84 6.43 9.46 -0.33
CA ALA A 84 6.86 10.13 -1.56
C ALA A 84 6.64 9.23 -2.80
N PHE A 85 6.99 7.95 -2.73
CA PHE A 85 6.72 7.00 -3.82
C PHE A 85 5.22 6.85 -4.12
N GLN A 86 4.39 6.73 -3.08
CA GLN A 86 2.92 6.68 -3.23
C GLN A 86 2.36 7.95 -3.89
N GLY A 87 2.90 9.13 -3.56
CA GLY A 87 2.51 10.39 -4.19
C GLY A 87 2.90 10.46 -5.67
N MET A 88 4.08 9.97 -6.03
CA MET A 88 4.54 9.91 -7.43
C MET A 88 3.67 8.97 -8.27
N GLU A 89 3.28 7.82 -7.73
CA GLU A 89 2.34 6.91 -8.41
C GLU A 89 0.97 7.53 -8.61
N TYR A 90 0.47 8.24 -7.60
CA TYR A 90 -0.79 8.96 -7.70
C TYR A 90 -0.77 9.97 -8.85
N TYR A 91 0.33 10.71 -8.98
CA TYR A 91 0.50 11.73 -10.02
C TYR A 91 0.65 11.16 -11.42
N GLN A 92 1.37 10.04 -11.58
CA GLN A 92 1.60 9.41 -12.88
C GLN A 92 0.42 8.57 -13.36
N ALA A 93 -0.55 8.28 -12.48
CA ALA A 93 -1.67 7.44 -12.86
C ALA A 93 -2.63 8.17 -13.82
N PRO A 94 -3.09 7.49 -14.89
CA PRO A 94 -4.12 8.06 -15.76
C PRO A 94 -5.42 8.33 -14.99
N PRO A 95 -6.24 9.31 -15.44
CA PRO A 95 -7.48 9.65 -14.77
C PRO A 95 -8.35 8.40 -14.57
N PRO A 96 -8.84 8.15 -13.34
CA PRO A 96 -9.43 6.87 -13.01
C PRO A 96 -10.74 6.65 -13.80
N PRO A 97 -10.90 5.51 -14.51
CA PRO A 97 -12.23 5.06 -14.88
C PRO A 97 -13.04 4.82 -13.59
N GLN A 98 -14.36 4.92 -13.68
CA GLN A 98 -15.31 4.84 -12.55
C GLN A 98 -15.08 3.61 -11.63
N PHE A 99 -14.52 2.52 -12.18
CA PHE A 99 -14.16 1.28 -11.47
C PHE A 99 -12.85 1.35 -10.66
N ARG A 100 -11.91 2.24 -11.00
CA ARG A 100 -10.65 2.41 -10.26
C ARG A 100 -10.86 3.15 -8.93
N ILE A 101 -11.98 3.85 -8.77
CA ILE A 101 -12.36 4.55 -7.53
C ILE A 101 -12.53 3.55 -6.37
N VAL A 102 -13.13 2.37 -6.61
CA VAL A 102 -13.30 1.34 -5.57
C VAL A 102 -11.96 0.78 -5.08
N PHE A 103 -10.95 0.70 -5.96
CA PHE A 103 -9.62 0.17 -5.63
C PHE A 103 -8.64 1.23 -5.12
N MET A 104 -8.86 2.52 -5.43
CA MET A 104 -7.94 3.61 -5.13
C MET A 104 -8.35 4.46 -3.91
N VAL A 105 -9.63 4.45 -3.51
CA VAL A 105 -10.14 5.17 -2.31
C VAL A 105 -9.71 4.50 -0.99
N LEU A 106 -8.97 3.39 -1.06
CA LEU A 106 -8.72 2.50 0.07
C LEU A 106 -7.47 2.75 0.95
N PRO A 107 -6.67 3.83 0.80
CA PRO A 107 -5.73 4.18 1.87
C PRO A 107 -6.05 5.50 2.60
N PHE A 108 -6.91 6.40 2.08
CA PHE A 108 -7.22 7.66 2.76
C PHE A 108 -8.61 8.19 2.37
N SER A 109 -9.67 7.75 3.06
CA SER A 109 -10.65 8.61 3.74
C SER A 109 -11.72 7.79 4.45
#